data_AF-C7N246-F1
#
_entry.id   AF-C7N246-F1
#
_cell.length_a   1.000
_cell.length_b   1.000
_cell.length_c   1.000
_cell.angle_alpha   90.00
_cell.angle_beta   90.00
_cell.angle_gamma   90.00
#
_symmetry.space_group_name_H-M   'P 1'
#
loop_
_entity.id
_entity.type
_entity.pdbx_description
1 polymer ?
#
loop_
_entity_poly.entity_id
_entity_poly.type
_entity_poly.pdbx_seq_one_letter_code
_entity_poly.pdbx_strand_id
1 'polypeptide(L)'
;MGLFSKLFSKKPASQPQVVVSQKTISQNPSKQASKPAKLHPKGKPDAEGLYPGDIAMLNIADSLIVGSERFPESLSAYGVTNPKKTLDNLQYKGFVAVGDAKSALSSMKAGELKEIAKILGAKQSGKKADIIAAISEADDGRLEGLVSARMWRLTESGSAAVSRNAYVGFMMADHGYDTSFVDFWKMSEICLAHPQMQYRDIFYHQLDDKKNALSLEIVTTTASLAKVKNISPDALRKKNNLFYTTAEFCECLRSMALFVEEEGSSYINASDLYFQYLFERINVHAGLGMANDARLIYGRDKISRNQLSTYLSDFYRDCSVGDFAAKEVMRIKEKAGISDDDFREALIRSFNRAEHGGFMSPIEAADFVILELSGENQKAEALCRKVGKKALTAMGMKC
;
A
#
# COMPACT_ATOMS: atom_id res chain seq x y z
N MET A 1 -59.03 -4.91 25.69
CA MET A 1 -57.58 -5.09 25.89
C MET A 1 -57.07 -5.83 24.65
N GLY A 2 -56.33 -5.26 23.70
CA GLY A 2 -55.59 -4.01 23.67
C GLY A 2 -55.66 -3.34 22.29
N LEU A 3 -55.38 -2.04 22.33
CA LEU A 3 -55.28 -1.13 21.20
C LEU A 3 -54.02 -1.45 20.38
N PHE A 4 -54.16 -1.55 19.06
CA PHE A 4 -53.30 -0.94 18.00
C PHE A 4 -53.71 -1.42 16.58
N SER A 5 -55.00 -1.71 16.37
CA SER A 5 -55.60 -1.95 15.06
C SER A 5 -56.17 -0.65 14.49
N LYS A 6 -55.33 0.25 13.97
CA LYS A 6 -55.75 1.44 13.19
C LYS A 6 -54.53 2.14 12.57
N LEU A 7 -53.94 1.58 11.53
CA LEU A 7 -53.03 2.32 10.63
C LEU A 7 -52.82 1.69 9.24
N PHE A 8 -53.63 0.73 8.82
CA PHE A 8 -53.60 0.19 7.45
C PHE A 8 -55.01 0.05 6.87
N SER A 9 -55.61 1.19 6.52
CA SER A 9 -56.74 1.24 5.59
C SER A 9 -56.21 1.42 4.17
N LYS A 10 -56.38 0.38 3.34
CA LYS A 10 -56.22 0.45 1.88
C LYS A 10 -57.19 1.47 1.27
N LYS A 11 -56.71 2.30 0.34
CA LYS A 11 -57.50 2.81 -0.79
C LYS A 11 -56.62 2.87 -2.06
N PRO A 12 -57.22 2.75 -3.26
CA PRO A 12 -56.55 2.31 -4.47
C PRO A 12 -56.02 3.46 -5.36
N ALA A 13 -55.06 3.08 -6.21
CA ALA A 13 -54.72 3.61 -7.53
C ALA A 13 -54.64 5.13 -7.75
N SER A 14 -53.40 5.63 -7.85
CA SER A 14 -53.04 6.66 -8.82
C SER A 14 -51.64 6.34 -9.37
N GLN A 15 -51.54 6.24 -10.70
CA GLN A 15 -50.28 6.12 -11.42
C GLN A 15 -49.53 7.46 -11.35
N PRO A 16 -48.25 7.52 -10.97
CA PRO A 16 -47.41 8.66 -11.30
C PRO A 16 -46.90 8.50 -12.73
N GLN A 17 -47.37 9.40 -13.60
CA GLN A 17 -46.83 9.61 -14.93
C GLN A 17 -45.33 9.91 -14.85
N VAL A 18 -44.54 9.10 -15.56
CA VAL A 18 -43.11 9.34 -15.78
C VAL A 18 -42.98 10.55 -16.70
N VAL A 19 -42.54 11.68 -16.14
CA VAL A 19 -42.12 12.85 -16.92
C VAL A 19 -40.74 12.53 -17.49
N VAL A 20 -40.72 12.03 -18.73
CA VAL A 20 -39.50 11.89 -19.53
C VAL A 20 -39.03 13.29 -19.91
N SER A 21 -38.02 13.80 -19.20
CA SER A 21 -37.31 15.01 -19.62
C SER A 21 -36.34 14.62 -20.73
N GLN A 22 -36.78 14.73 -21.98
CA GLN A 22 -35.90 14.65 -23.15
C GLN A 22 -35.01 15.89 -23.16
N LYS A 23 -33.81 15.78 -22.57
CA LYS A 23 -32.70 16.66 -22.93
C LYS A 23 -32.09 16.10 -24.22
N THR A 24 -32.41 16.74 -25.33
CA THR A 24 -31.84 16.50 -26.65
C THR A 24 -30.31 16.66 -26.57
N ILE A 25 -29.58 15.55 -26.50
CA ILE A 25 -28.15 15.53 -26.79
C ILE A 25 -28.03 15.34 -28.29
N SER A 26 -27.61 16.39 -28.97
CA SER A 26 -27.25 16.39 -30.38
C SER A 26 -26.18 15.34 -30.63
N GLN A 27 -26.58 14.23 -31.25
CA GLN A 27 -25.67 13.25 -31.84
C GLN A 27 -25.13 13.82 -33.15
N ASN A 28 -23.84 14.14 -33.18
CA ASN A 28 -23.08 14.33 -34.41
C ASN A 28 -21.94 13.29 -34.39
N PRO A 29 -22.01 12.21 -35.19
CA PRO A 29 -20.93 11.26 -35.33
C PRO A 29 -19.94 11.79 -36.38
N SER A 30 -19.00 12.64 -35.95
CA SER A 30 -17.72 12.98 -36.63
C SER A 30 -17.21 14.37 -36.21
N LYS A 31 -16.78 14.51 -34.95
CA LYS A 31 -15.81 15.56 -34.65
C LYS A 31 -14.42 14.95 -34.76
N GLN A 32 -13.78 15.17 -35.90
CA GLN A 32 -12.33 15.07 -36.03
C GLN A 32 -11.71 15.82 -34.83
N ALA A 33 -10.93 15.08 -34.04
CA ALA A 33 -10.30 15.61 -32.84
C ALA A 33 -9.38 16.78 -33.23
N SER A 34 -9.72 17.98 -32.77
CA SER A 34 -8.89 19.17 -32.97
C SER A 34 -7.60 19.03 -32.17
N LYS A 35 -6.47 19.41 -32.78
CA LYS A 35 -5.13 19.31 -32.18
C LYS A 35 -5.12 19.87 -30.75
N PRO A 36 -4.78 19.08 -29.72
CA PRO A 36 -4.87 19.53 -28.34
C PRO A 36 -3.81 20.61 -28.03
N ALA A 37 -4.18 21.54 -27.13
CA ALA A 37 -3.29 22.56 -26.61
C ALA A 37 -2.11 21.93 -25.83
N LYS A 38 -0.95 22.61 -25.80
CA LYS A 38 0.27 22.11 -25.15
C LYS A 38 0.01 21.79 -23.67
N LEU A 39 0.10 20.52 -23.32
CA LEU A 39 0.28 20.08 -21.94
C LEU A 39 1.75 20.27 -21.54
N HIS A 40 2.00 20.48 -20.24
CA HIS A 40 3.34 20.46 -19.65
C HIS A 40 3.50 19.16 -18.86
N PRO A 41 3.75 18.01 -19.53
CA PRO A 41 3.87 16.74 -18.85
C PRO A 41 5.18 16.66 -18.04
N LYS A 42 5.14 15.94 -16.92
CA LYS A 42 6.31 15.67 -16.06
C LYS A 42 6.98 14.37 -16.49
N GLY A 43 8.31 14.31 -16.35
CA GLY A 43 9.12 13.14 -16.71
C GLY A 43 9.54 13.11 -18.18
N LYS A 44 10.09 11.97 -18.61
CA LYS A 44 10.52 11.74 -19.99
C LYS A 44 9.48 10.90 -20.73
N PRO A 45 9.20 11.18 -22.01
CA PRO A 45 8.31 10.35 -22.79
C PRO A 45 8.98 9.02 -23.17
N ASP A 46 8.17 8.00 -23.41
CA ASP A 46 8.61 6.76 -24.05
C ASP A 46 8.83 6.92 -25.56
N ALA A 47 9.16 5.81 -26.24
CA ALA A 47 9.41 5.79 -27.68
C ALA A 47 8.21 6.23 -28.54
N GLU A 48 6.99 6.18 -28.00
CA GLU A 48 5.76 6.61 -28.67
C GLU A 48 5.32 8.03 -28.24
N GLY A 49 6.14 8.72 -27.46
CA GLY A 49 5.84 10.07 -27.00
C GLY A 49 4.80 10.12 -25.87
N LEU A 50 4.64 9.01 -25.12
CA LEU A 50 3.76 8.93 -23.94
C LEU A 50 4.55 9.21 -22.67
N TYR A 51 4.03 10.12 -21.85
CA TYR A 51 4.62 10.44 -20.56
C TYR A 51 4.08 9.52 -19.45
N PRO A 52 4.75 9.42 -18.29
CA PRO A 52 4.28 8.57 -17.19
C PRO A 52 2.83 8.88 -16.77
N GLY A 53 2.42 10.15 -16.79
CA GLY A 53 1.02 10.55 -16.54
C GLY A 53 0.04 10.10 -17.63
N ASP A 54 0.49 10.03 -18.89
CA ASP A 54 -0.31 9.46 -19.98
C ASP A 54 -0.55 7.96 -19.74
N ILE A 55 0.50 7.21 -19.37
CA ILE A 55 0.40 5.79 -19.03
C ILE A 55 -0.48 5.56 -17.80
N ALA A 56 -0.37 6.41 -16.77
CA ALA A 56 -1.22 6.34 -15.58
C ALA A 56 -2.71 6.54 -15.95
N MET A 57 -3.00 7.47 -16.87
CA MET A 57 -4.35 7.66 -17.40
C MET A 57 -4.85 6.42 -18.15
N LEU A 58 -4.01 5.80 -18.97
CA LEU A 58 -4.36 4.57 -19.69
C LEU A 58 -4.70 3.42 -18.73
N ASN A 59 -3.94 3.26 -17.63
CA ASN A 59 -4.19 2.21 -16.64
C ASN A 59 -5.57 2.26 -15.99
N ILE A 60 -6.18 3.45 -15.91
CA ILE A 60 -7.52 3.62 -15.35
C ILE A 60 -8.61 3.88 -16.40
N ALA A 61 -8.25 4.03 -17.68
CA ALA A 61 -9.16 4.49 -18.73
C ALA A 61 -10.44 3.65 -18.79
N ASP A 62 -10.31 2.32 -18.73
CA ASP A 62 -11.41 1.36 -18.78
C ASP A 62 -12.40 1.46 -17.61
N SER A 63 -12.08 2.22 -16.56
CA SER A 63 -12.98 2.51 -15.44
C SER A 63 -13.72 3.85 -15.57
N LEU A 64 -13.36 4.66 -16.55
CA LEU A 64 -13.84 6.04 -16.70
C LEU A 64 -15.02 6.13 -17.67
N ILE A 65 -16.02 6.91 -17.27
CA ILE A 65 -17.17 7.26 -18.11
C ILE A 65 -16.78 8.44 -19.02
N VAL A 66 -17.14 8.35 -20.30
CA VAL A 66 -16.93 9.42 -21.28
C VAL A 66 -17.69 10.67 -20.85
N GLY A 67 -16.99 11.81 -20.83
CA GLY A 67 -17.54 13.08 -20.36
C GLY A 67 -17.58 13.24 -18.83
N SER A 68 -17.05 12.29 -18.05
CA SER A 68 -16.88 12.47 -16.61
C SER A 68 -16.02 13.69 -16.30
N GLU A 69 -16.42 14.43 -15.25
CA GLU A 69 -15.62 15.50 -14.66
C GLU A 69 -14.93 15.06 -13.36
N ARG A 70 -15.22 13.84 -12.89
CA ARG A 70 -14.65 13.26 -11.67
C ARG A 70 -13.56 12.27 -12.05
N PHE A 71 -12.39 12.47 -11.46
CA PHE A 71 -11.19 11.65 -11.66
C PHE A 71 -10.54 11.36 -10.30
N PRO A 72 -9.83 10.23 -10.15
CA PRO A 72 -9.07 9.94 -8.93
C PRO A 72 -8.03 11.01 -8.63
N GLU A 73 -7.96 11.47 -7.38
CA GLU A 73 -6.97 12.47 -6.94
C GLU A 73 -5.53 11.93 -7.00
N SER A 74 -5.37 10.61 -6.84
CA SER A 74 -4.10 9.90 -6.90
C SER A 74 -3.34 10.10 -8.22
N LEU A 75 -4.02 10.42 -9.33
CA LEU A 75 -3.41 10.69 -10.62
C LEU A 75 -2.41 11.86 -10.61
N SER A 76 -2.59 12.81 -9.69
CA SER A 76 -1.68 13.94 -9.52
C SER A 76 -0.26 13.50 -9.10
N ALA A 77 -0.15 12.42 -8.31
CA ALA A 77 1.13 11.83 -7.92
C ALA A 77 1.93 11.31 -9.13
N TYR A 78 1.22 10.96 -10.21
CA TYR A 78 1.76 10.47 -11.48
C TYR A 78 1.88 11.57 -12.54
N GLY A 79 1.71 12.84 -12.17
CA GLY A 79 1.91 13.99 -13.05
C GLY A 79 0.72 14.35 -13.94
N VAL A 80 -0.46 13.79 -13.69
CA VAL A 80 -1.69 14.17 -14.42
C VAL A 80 -2.32 15.40 -13.77
N THR A 81 -2.15 16.56 -14.41
CA THR A 81 -2.73 17.83 -13.94
C THR A 81 -4.08 18.16 -14.57
N ASN A 82 -4.35 17.63 -15.77
CA ASN A 82 -5.63 17.80 -16.45
C ASN A 82 -6.10 16.48 -17.07
N PRO A 83 -6.81 15.63 -16.28
CA PRO A 83 -7.26 14.32 -16.72
C PRO A 83 -8.05 14.33 -18.03
N LYS A 84 -9.01 15.26 -18.16
CA LYS A 84 -9.86 15.39 -19.35
C LYS A 84 -9.05 15.67 -20.61
N LYS A 85 -8.16 16.66 -20.58
CA LYS A 85 -7.30 16.97 -21.73
C LYS A 85 -6.32 15.83 -22.04
N THR A 86 -5.88 15.09 -21.02
CA THR A 86 -5.00 13.93 -21.20
C THR A 86 -5.74 12.85 -21.99
N LEU A 87 -6.99 12.52 -21.62
CA LEU A 87 -7.82 11.58 -22.37
C LEU A 87 -8.11 12.05 -23.80
N ASP A 88 -8.47 13.32 -23.99
CA ASP A 88 -8.70 13.88 -25.34
C ASP A 88 -7.46 13.72 -26.23
N ASN A 89 -6.26 13.95 -25.66
CA ASN A 89 -4.99 13.77 -26.36
C ASN A 89 -4.69 12.29 -26.65
N LEU A 90 -4.95 11.39 -25.70
CA LEU A 90 -4.78 9.95 -25.88
C LEU A 90 -5.74 9.40 -26.94
N GLN A 91 -6.96 9.93 -27.00
CA GLN A 91 -7.92 9.59 -28.05
C GLN A 91 -7.44 10.10 -29.41
N TYR A 92 -6.99 11.34 -29.49
CA TYR A 92 -6.43 11.91 -30.73
C TYR A 92 -5.24 11.10 -31.25
N LYS A 93 -4.39 10.62 -30.34
CA LYS A 93 -3.24 9.75 -30.64
C LYS A 93 -3.62 8.28 -30.92
N GLY A 94 -4.88 7.89 -30.72
CA GLY A 94 -5.38 6.54 -31.01
C GLY A 94 -5.17 5.50 -29.91
N PHE A 95 -4.75 5.90 -28.70
CA PHE A 95 -4.52 4.97 -27.58
C PHE A 95 -5.80 4.59 -26.82
N VAL A 96 -6.81 5.45 -26.86
CA VAL A 96 -8.15 5.17 -26.31
C VAL A 96 -9.24 5.46 -27.34
N ALA A 97 -10.35 4.76 -27.20
CA ALA A 97 -11.56 4.97 -27.98
C ALA A 97 -12.79 5.01 -27.06
N VAL A 98 -13.90 5.50 -27.61
CA VAL A 98 -15.20 5.39 -26.95
C VAL A 98 -15.67 3.93 -27.12
N GLY A 99 -15.88 3.23 -26.01
CA GLY A 99 -16.39 1.87 -25.99
C GLY A 99 -17.87 1.79 -26.38
N ASP A 100 -18.33 0.59 -26.67
CA ASP A 100 -19.74 0.29 -27.02
C ASP A 100 -20.67 0.27 -25.80
N ALA A 101 -21.97 0.14 -26.04
CA ALA A 101 -22.99 -0.01 -24.99
C ALA A 101 -22.75 -1.21 -24.06
N LYS A 102 -22.23 -2.33 -24.59
CA LYS A 102 -21.95 -3.55 -23.80
C LYS A 102 -20.88 -3.28 -22.75
N SER A 103 -19.84 -2.58 -23.15
CA SER A 103 -18.72 -2.25 -22.30
C SER A 103 -19.11 -1.37 -21.10
N ALA A 104 -20.17 -0.56 -21.25
CA ALA A 104 -20.69 0.31 -20.19
C ALA A 104 -21.51 -0.43 -19.12
N LEU A 105 -22.05 -1.63 -19.42
CA LEU A 105 -22.93 -2.38 -18.50
C LEU A 105 -22.29 -2.66 -17.14
N SER A 106 -20.97 -2.89 -17.11
CA SER A 106 -20.20 -3.15 -15.89
C SER A 106 -20.24 -1.99 -14.89
N SER A 107 -20.33 -0.75 -15.37
CA SER A 107 -20.37 0.47 -14.55
C SER A 107 -21.77 0.83 -14.04
N MET A 108 -22.82 0.23 -14.61
CA MET A 108 -24.21 0.57 -14.29
C MET A 108 -24.66 -0.01 -12.94
N LYS A 109 -25.67 0.62 -12.34
CA LYS A 109 -26.27 0.13 -11.09
C LYS A 109 -27.13 -1.09 -11.36
N ALA A 110 -27.23 -1.99 -10.38
CA ALA A 110 -28.02 -3.22 -10.52
C ALA A 110 -29.51 -2.96 -10.85
N GLY A 111 -30.07 -1.84 -10.38
CA GLY A 111 -31.45 -1.44 -10.73
C GLY A 111 -31.60 -1.07 -12.21
N GLU A 112 -30.66 -0.32 -12.77
CA GLU A 112 -30.67 0.10 -14.19
C GLU A 112 -30.51 -1.12 -15.10
N LEU A 113 -29.62 -2.05 -14.73
CA LEU A 113 -29.43 -3.31 -15.45
C LEU A 113 -30.70 -4.16 -15.47
N LYS A 114 -31.44 -4.25 -14.35
CA LYS A 114 -32.70 -4.99 -14.30
C LYS A 114 -33.78 -4.41 -15.21
N GLU A 115 -33.87 -3.08 -15.31
CA GLU A 115 -34.80 -2.44 -16.23
C GLU A 115 -34.42 -2.68 -17.69
N ILE A 116 -33.13 -2.61 -18.04
CA ILE A 116 -32.65 -2.95 -19.40
C ILE A 116 -32.95 -4.42 -19.72
N ALA A 117 -32.64 -5.34 -18.81
CA ALA A 117 -32.95 -6.77 -18.97
C ALA A 117 -34.45 -7.00 -19.18
N LYS A 118 -35.30 -6.30 -18.44
CA LYS A 118 -36.77 -6.37 -18.61
C LYS A 118 -37.22 -5.92 -20.00
N ILE A 119 -36.70 -4.80 -20.50
CA ILE A 119 -37.03 -4.28 -21.84
C ILE A 119 -36.57 -5.24 -22.94
N LEU A 120 -35.43 -5.90 -22.75
CA LEU A 120 -34.88 -6.86 -23.70
C LEU A 120 -35.53 -8.26 -23.61
N GLY A 121 -36.33 -8.52 -22.58
CA GLY A 121 -36.88 -9.85 -22.29
C GLY A 121 -35.84 -10.83 -21.73
N ALA A 122 -34.72 -10.32 -21.23
CA ALA A 122 -33.63 -11.09 -20.64
C ALA A 122 -33.86 -11.39 -19.16
N LYS A 123 -33.05 -12.30 -18.61
CA LYS A 123 -33.12 -12.74 -17.21
C LYS A 123 -32.75 -11.59 -16.25
N GLN A 124 -33.63 -11.30 -15.28
CA GLN A 124 -33.46 -10.22 -14.29
C GLN A 124 -33.00 -10.70 -12.90
N SER A 125 -32.85 -12.01 -12.72
CA SER A 125 -32.48 -12.65 -11.45
C SER A 125 -31.05 -13.19 -11.49
N GLY A 126 -30.34 -13.06 -10.38
CA GLY A 126 -28.95 -13.52 -10.24
C GLY A 126 -28.03 -12.44 -9.66
N LYS A 127 -26.73 -12.74 -9.66
CA LYS A 127 -25.69 -11.77 -9.36
C LYS A 127 -25.58 -10.75 -10.50
N LYS A 128 -24.97 -9.60 -10.25
CA LYS A 128 -24.79 -8.53 -11.26
C LYS A 128 -24.15 -9.05 -12.56
N ALA A 129 -23.16 -9.93 -12.44
CA ALA A 129 -22.48 -10.54 -13.59
C ALA A 129 -23.44 -11.37 -14.47
N ASP A 130 -24.36 -12.13 -13.86
CA ASP A 130 -25.32 -12.97 -14.59
C ASP A 130 -26.29 -12.10 -15.41
N ILE A 131 -26.72 -10.96 -14.84
CA ILE A 131 -27.60 -10.01 -15.51
C ILE A 131 -26.86 -9.32 -16.67
N ILE A 132 -25.59 -8.95 -16.48
CA ILE A 132 -24.76 -8.37 -17.55
C ILE A 132 -24.58 -9.36 -18.69
N ALA A 133 -24.29 -10.63 -18.41
CA ALA A 133 -24.14 -11.67 -19.43
C ALA A 133 -25.43 -11.82 -20.25
N ALA A 134 -26.59 -11.92 -19.58
CA ALA A 134 -27.89 -12.04 -20.26
C ALA A 134 -28.25 -10.81 -21.11
N ILE A 135 -27.87 -9.60 -20.70
CA ILE A 135 -28.07 -8.38 -21.49
C ILE A 135 -27.11 -8.35 -22.69
N SER A 136 -25.88 -8.86 -22.53
CA SER A 136 -24.84 -8.83 -23.56
C SER A 136 -25.12 -9.76 -24.74
N GLU A 137 -26.02 -10.74 -24.59
CA GLU A 137 -26.50 -11.60 -25.68
C GLU A 137 -27.48 -10.87 -26.62
N ALA A 138 -28.00 -9.71 -26.23
CA ALA A 138 -28.89 -8.94 -27.08
C ALA A 138 -28.15 -8.31 -28.27
N ASP A 139 -28.94 -8.01 -29.32
CA ASP A 139 -28.49 -7.27 -30.49
C ASP A 139 -27.91 -5.90 -30.12
N ASP A 140 -26.78 -5.56 -30.72
CA ASP A 140 -26.02 -4.34 -30.43
C ASP A 140 -26.86 -3.07 -30.71
N GLY A 141 -27.62 -3.06 -31.80
CA GLY A 141 -28.47 -1.91 -32.16
C GLY A 141 -29.54 -1.62 -31.12
N ARG A 142 -30.16 -2.67 -30.55
CA ARG A 142 -31.12 -2.52 -29.45
C ARG A 142 -30.44 -2.01 -28.18
N LEU A 143 -29.23 -2.47 -27.90
CA LEU A 143 -28.48 -2.08 -26.71
C LEU A 143 -28.03 -0.62 -26.75
N GLU A 144 -27.57 -0.16 -27.92
CA GLU A 144 -27.12 1.21 -28.17
C GLU A 144 -28.22 2.24 -27.88
N GLY A 145 -29.49 1.90 -28.13
CA GLY A 145 -30.63 2.76 -27.81
C GLY A 145 -31.02 2.80 -26.33
N LEU A 146 -30.61 1.81 -25.53
CA LEU A 146 -31.00 1.68 -24.11
C LEU A 146 -29.91 2.16 -23.16
N VAL A 147 -28.65 2.00 -23.55
CA VAL A 147 -27.50 2.44 -22.77
C VAL A 147 -27.03 3.75 -23.36
N SER A 148 -27.11 4.85 -22.63
CA SER A 148 -26.64 6.17 -23.09
C SER A 148 -25.23 6.50 -22.60
N ALA A 149 -24.82 5.96 -21.46
CA ALA A 149 -23.47 6.11 -20.93
C ALA A 149 -22.47 5.31 -21.77
N ARG A 150 -21.29 5.87 -22.02
CA ARG A 150 -20.18 5.20 -22.71
C ARG A 150 -18.96 5.23 -21.80
N MET A 151 -18.13 4.20 -21.89
CA MET A 151 -16.86 4.13 -21.16
C MET A 151 -15.70 4.32 -22.12
N TRP A 152 -14.58 4.81 -21.62
CA TRP A 152 -13.34 4.75 -22.39
C TRP A 152 -12.87 3.30 -22.51
N ARG A 153 -12.23 2.99 -23.62
CA ARG A 153 -11.59 1.69 -23.86
C ARG A 153 -10.20 1.86 -24.42
N LEU A 154 -9.27 1.07 -23.91
CA LEU A 154 -7.95 0.92 -24.54
C LEU A 154 -8.11 0.35 -25.94
N THR A 155 -7.38 0.93 -26.90
CA THR A 155 -7.17 0.29 -28.21
C THR A 155 -6.08 -0.77 -28.11
N GLU A 156 -5.79 -1.46 -29.21
CA GLU A 156 -4.64 -2.37 -29.27
C GLU A 156 -3.32 -1.63 -28.94
N SER A 157 -3.12 -0.44 -29.52
CA SER A 157 -1.97 0.41 -29.20
C SER A 157 -1.94 0.88 -27.75
N GLY A 158 -3.10 1.23 -27.17
CA GLY A 158 -3.20 1.59 -25.75
C GLY A 158 -2.83 0.44 -24.82
N SER A 159 -3.32 -0.76 -25.15
CA SER A 159 -3.02 -1.98 -24.41
C SER A 159 -1.53 -2.31 -24.49
N ALA A 160 -0.94 -2.24 -25.68
CA ALA A 160 0.49 -2.44 -25.87
C ALA A 160 1.33 -1.42 -25.10
N ALA A 161 0.92 -0.14 -25.08
CA ALA A 161 1.60 0.91 -24.32
C ALA A 161 1.56 0.67 -22.80
N VAL A 162 0.42 0.22 -22.27
CA VAL A 162 0.29 -0.18 -20.86
C VAL A 162 1.18 -1.38 -20.55
N SER A 163 1.18 -2.41 -21.42
CA SER A 163 2.00 -3.61 -21.21
C SER A 163 3.51 -3.31 -21.23
N ARG A 164 3.99 -2.45 -22.14
CA ARG A 164 5.41 -2.05 -22.17
C ARG A 164 5.82 -1.23 -20.94
N ASN A 165 4.88 -0.46 -20.37
CA ASN A 165 5.11 0.38 -19.21
C ASN A 165 4.41 -0.18 -17.96
N ALA A 166 4.42 -1.51 -17.80
CA ALA A 166 3.68 -2.21 -16.74
C ALA A 166 4.06 -1.73 -15.32
N TYR A 167 5.26 -1.18 -15.13
CA TYR A 167 5.70 -0.59 -13.86
C TYR A 167 4.79 0.54 -13.36
N VAL A 168 4.14 1.31 -14.26
CA VAL A 168 3.22 2.37 -13.85
C VAL A 168 1.97 1.77 -13.23
N GLY A 169 1.40 0.75 -13.87
CA GLY A 169 0.24 0.02 -13.34
C GLY A 169 0.57 -0.67 -12.02
N PHE A 170 1.78 -1.25 -11.92
CA PHE A 170 2.29 -1.79 -10.66
C PHE A 170 2.31 -0.72 -9.57
N MET A 171 3.00 0.40 -9.75
CA MET A 171 3.08 1.46 -8.72
C MET A 171 1.71 2.04 -8.31
N MET A 172 0.74 2.03 -9.22
CA MET A 172 -0.64 2.48 -8.97
C MET A 172 -1.50 1.47 -8.22
N ALA A 173 -1.09 0.20 -8.15
CA ALA A 173 -1.85 -0.84 -7.50
C ALA A 173 -1.85 -0.67 -5.97
N ASP A 174 -2.85 -1.26 -5.33
CA ASP A 174 -2.94 -1.31 -3.88
C ASP A 174 -2.09 -2.49 -3.39
N HIS A 175 -0.92 -2.17 -2.83
CA HIS A 175 0.01 -3.14 -2.27
C HIS A 175 -0.15 -3.24 -0.76
N GLY A 176 0.15 -4.40 -0.19
CA GLY A 176 0.17 -4.60 1.26
C GLY A 176 1.33 -3.90 1.99
N TYR A 177 2.19 -3.18 1.25
CA TYR A 177 3.42 -2.55 1.71
C TYR A 177 3.52 -1.09 1.25
N ASP A 178 4.41 -0.34 1.89
CA ASP A 178 4.60 1.08 1.62
C ASP A 178 5.49 1.28 0.38
N THR A 179 4.87 1.73 -0.72
CA THR A 179 5.57 2.05 -1.97
C THR A 179 6.24 3.43 -1.94
N SER A 180 6.04 4.24 -0.89
CA SER A 180 6.65 5.57 -0.78
C SER A 180 8.18 5.53 -0.63
N PHE A 181 8.74 4.38 -0.26
CA PHE A 181 10.17 4.13 -0.27
C PHE A 181 10.78 4.07 -1.68
N VAL A 182 9.95 3.98 -2.72
CA VAL A 182 10.39 3.91 -4.12
C VAL A 182 10.01 5.21 -4.85
N ASP A 183 11.00 5.85 -5.45
CA ASP A 183 10.77 7.05 -6.26
C ASP A 183 10.27 6.66 -7.64
N PHE A 184 8.98 6.88 -7.87
CA PHE A 184 8.31 6.65 -9.16
C PHE A 184 9.03 7.31 -10.34
N TRP A 185 9.57 8.53 -10.17
CA TRP A 185 10.22 9.27 -11.24
C TRP A 185 11.58 8.67 -11.56
N LYS A 186 12.38 8.34 -10.53
CA LYS A 186 13.64 7.61 -10.71
C LYS A 186 13.40 6.25 -11.38
N MET A 187 12.38 5.52 -10.93
CA MET A 187 11.98 4.24 -11.52
C MET A 187 11.63 4.37 -13.00
N SER A 188 10.80 5.37 -13.34
CA SER A 188 10.41 5.66 -14.72
C SER A 188 11.61 5.96 -15.60
N GLU A 189 12.59 6.73 -15.12
CA GLU A 189 13.79 7.03 -15.90
C GLU A 189 14.65 5.80 -16.14
N ILE A 190 14.83 4.94 -15.13
CA ILE A 190 15.63 3.71 -15.26
C ILE A 190 14.92 2.73 -16.22
N CYS A 191 13.60 2.55 -16.10
CA CYS A 191 12.84 1.67 -17.00
C CYS A 191 12.94 2.13 -18.47
N LEU A 192 12.92 3.45 -18.71
CA LEU A 192 13.09 4.00 -20.06
C LEU A 192 14.53 3.86 -20.58
N ALA A 193 15.53 4.03 -19.72
CA ALA A 193 16.94 3.89 -20.10
C ALA A 193 17.36 2.43 -20.33
N HIS A 194 16.71 1.49 -19.64
CA HIS A 194 17.05 0.07 -19.63
C HIS A 194 15.79 -0.81 -19.76
N PRO A 195 15.10 -0.81 -20.92
CA PRO A 195 13.82 -1.49 -21.11
C PRO A 195 13.90 -3.02 -20.96
N GLN A 196 15.09 -3.61 -21.05
CA GLN A 196 15.33 -5.04 -20.81
C GLN A 196 15.41 -5.41 -19.32
N MET A 197 15.61 -4.43 -18.42
CA MET A 197 15.68 -4.66 -16.98
C MET A 197 14.27 -4.86 -16.43
N GLN A 198 14.08 -5.87 -15.59
CA GLN A 198 12.78 -6.08 -14.95
C GLN A 198 12.51 -4.93 -13.99
N TYR A 199 11.36 -4.27 -14.14
CA TYR A 199 11.01 -3.13 -13.28
C TYR A 199 10.90 -3.53 -11.81
N ARG A 200 10.63 -4.81 -11.54
CA ARG A 200 10.57 -5.38 -10.20
C ARG A 200 11.95 -5.43 -9.53
N ASP A 201 13.01 -5.70 -10.29
CA ASP A 201 14.40 -5.60 -9.79
C ASP A 201 14.76 -4.14 -9.47
N ILE A 202 14.33 -3.20 -10.32
CA ILE A 202 14.53 -1.76 -10.09
C ILE A 202 13.81 -1.32 -8.80
N PHE A 203 12.59 -1.81 -8.58
CA PHE A 203 11.82 -1.54 -7.36
C PHE A 203 12.55 -2.06 -6.12
N TYR A 204 12.97 -3.34 -6.13
CA TYR A 204 13.72 -3.93 -5.04
C TYR A 204 15.02 -3.19 -4.75
N HIS A 205 15.79 -2.83 -5.78
CA HIS A 205 17.02 -2.06 -5.62
C HIS A 205 16.79 -0.70 -4.96
N GLN A 206 15.67 -0.02 -5.26
CA GLN A 206 15.35 1.23 -4.58
C GLN A 206 14.99 1.03 -3.11
N LEU A 207 14.28 -0.06 -2.77
CA LEU A 207 14.04 -0.41 -1.38
C LEU A 207 15.35 -0.71 -0.64
N ASP A 208 16.24 -1.48 -1.25
CA ASP A 208 17.55 -1.80 -0.67
C ASP A 208 18.43 -0.56 -0.51
N ASP A 209 18.48 0.33 -1.52
CA ASP A 209 19.15 1.64 -1.45
C ASP A 209 18.62 2.47 -0.27
N LYS A 210 17.28 2.53 -0.10
CA LYS A 210 16.64 3.28 0.98
C LYS A 210 16.92 2.65 2.35
N LYS A 211 16.87 1.32 2.47
CA LYS A 211 17.28 0.57 3.68
C LYS A 211 18.72 0.91 4.06
N ASN A 212 19.65 0.84 3.10
CA ASN A 212 21.07 1.12 3.31
C ASN A 212 21.31 2.58 3.71
N ALA A 213 20.62 3.53 3.09
CA ALA A 213 20.69 4.95 3.46
C ALA A 213 20.19 5.20 4.89
N LEU A 214 19.06 4.59 5.27
CA LEU A 214 18.50 4.69 6.62
C LEU A 214 19.43 4.04 7.66
N SER A 215 20.03 2.88 7.38
CA SER A 215 21.03 2.25 8.25
C SER A 215 22.24 3.17 8.47
N LEU A 216 22.77 3.78 7.41
CA LEU A 216 23.89 4.72 7.54
C LEU A 216 23.51 5.96 8.36
N GLU A 217 22.29 6.46 8.20
CA GLU A 217 21.77 7.58 8.99
C GLU A 217 21.63 7.21 10.47
N ILE A 218 21.13 6.01 10.79
CA ILE A 218 21.05 5.48 12.16
C ILE A 218 22.44 5.46 12.80
N VAL A 219 23.43 4.90 12.11
CA VAL A 219 24.81 4.81 12.60
C VAL A 219 25.40 6.20 12.81
N THR A 220 25.26 7.10 11.85
CA THR A 220 25.81 8.46 11.88
C THR A 220 25.16 9.31 12.98
N THR A 221 23.84 9.22 13.10
CA THR A 221 23.07 9.94 14.13
C THR A 221 23.40 9.43 15.51
N THR A 222 23.50 8.11 15.69
CA THR A 222 23.92 7.49 16.95
C THR A 222 25.32 7.96 17.37
N ALA A 223 26.28 7.93 16.45
CA ALA A 223 27.65 8.41 16.71
C ALA A 223 27.69 9.91 17.05
N SER A 224 26.83 10.72 16.44
CA SER A 224 26.71 12.15 16.73
C SER A 224 26.10 12.39 18.11
N LEU A 225 25.03 11.68 18.44
CA LEU A 225 24.37 11.76 19.73
C LEU A 225 25.31 11.30 20.85
N ALA A 226 26.22 10.34 20.60
CA ALA A 226 27.20 9.87 21.59
C ALA A 226 28.04 11.01 22.21
N LYS A 227 28.22 12.12 21.48
CA LYS A 227 29.00 13.29 21.90
C LYS A 227 28.20 14.30 22.74
N VAL A 228 26.88 14.17 22.75
CA VAL A 228 25.96 15.09 23.42
C VAL A 228 25.70 14.66 24.87
N LYS A 229 25.62 15.63 25.80
CA LYS A 229 25.31 15.41 27.22
C LYS A 229 24.27 16.42 27.71
N ASN A 230 23.45 16.03 28.70
CA ASN A 230 22.56 16.91 29.47
C ASN A 230 21.53 17.68 28.62
N ILE A 231 20.86 17.01 27.68
CA ILE A 231 19.73 17.59 26.94
C ILE A 231 18.43 17.30 27.70
N SER A 232 17.52 18.28 27.79
CA SER A 232 16.21 18.05 28.38
C SER A 232 15.37 17.08 27.53
N PRO A 233 14.53 16.22 28.14
CA PRO A 233 13.68 15.27 27.40
C PRO A 233 12.85 15.92 26.27
N ASP A 234 12.34 17.13 26.49
CA ASP A 234 11.54 17.86 25.51
C ASP A 234 12.37 18.40 24.33
N ALA A 235 13.61 18.83 24.58
CA ALA A 235 14.53 19.26 23.53
C ALA A 235 15.05 18.06 22.73
N LEU A 236 15.12 16.88 23.36
CA LEU A 236 15.44 15.62 22.69
C LEU A 236 14.31 15.20 21.76
N ARG A 237 13.06 15.09 22.24
CA ARG A 237 11.90 14.69 21.41
C ARG A 237 11.71 15.59 20.18
N LYS A 238 12.00 16.88 20.28
CA LYS A 238 11.94 17.82 19.14
C LYS A 238 13.11 17.71 18.16
N LYS A 239 14.23 17.08 18.54
CA LYS A 239 15.44 16.93 17.72
C LYS A 239 15.74 15.50 17.30
N ASN A 240 15.09 14.50 17.91
CA ASN A 240 15.51 13.11 17.77
C ASN A 240 14.95 12.50 16.48
N ASN A 241 15.58 12.86 15.36
CA ASN A 241 15.35 12.22 14.07
C ASN A 241 15.51 10.70 14.17
N LEU A 242 16.38 10.21 15.08
CA LEU A 242 16.71 8.80 15.22
C LEU A 242 15.49 7.89 15.46
N PHE A 243 14.51 8.31 16.26
CA PHE A 243 13.32 7.48 16.50
C PHE A 243 12.51 7.28 15.21
N TYR A 244 12.36 8.34 14.41
CA TYR A 244 11.69 8.28 13.12
C TYR A 244 12.52 7.50 12.10
N THR A 245 13.84 7.72 12.05
CA THR A 245 14.75 7.00 11.16
C THR A 245 14.75 5.48 11.45
N THR A 246 14.77 5.05 12.72
CA THR A 246 14.71 3.62 13.06
C THR A 246 13.35 3.00 12.77
N ALA A 247 12.26 3.76 12.95
CA ALA A 247 10.92 3.31 12.56
C ALA A 247 10.81 3.16 11.04
N GLU A 248 11.24 4.16 10.26
CA GLU A 248 11.29 4.10 8.79
C GLU A 248 12.15 2.93 8.30
N PHE A 249 13.30 2.69 8.94
CA PHE A 249 14.18 1.56 8.60
C PHE A 249 13.46 0.21 8.76
N CYS A 250 12.76 0.02 9.89
CA CYS A 250 12.00 -1.19 10.13
C CYS A 250 10.83 -1.34 9.13
N GLU A 251 10.10 -0.27 8.82
CA GLU A 251 9.01 -0.34 7.83
C GLU A 251 9.52 -0.57 6.40
N CYS A 252 10.72 -0.09 6.07
CA CYS A 252 11.37 -0.38 4.80
C CYS A 252 11.71 -1.88 4.69
N LEU A 253 12.30 -2.48 5.74
CA LEU A 253 12.54 -3.93 5.80
C LEU A 253 11.25 -4.75 5.69
N ARG A 254 10.18 -4.33 6.38
CA ARG A 254 8.87 -4.98 6.29
C ARG A 254 8.32 -4.90 4.86
N SER A 255 8.45 -3.75 4.21
CA SER A 255 8.01 -3.54 2.83
C SER A 255 8.80 -4.40 1.84
N MET A 256 10.11 -4.56 2.06
CA MET A 256 10.93 -5.51 1.28
C MET A 256 10.46 -6.95 1.45
N ALA A 257 10.15 -7.38 2.67
CA ALA A 257 9.68 -8.74 2.94
C ALA A 257 8.35 -9.05 2.24
N LEU A 258 7.40 -8.11 2.33
CA LEU A 258 6.10 -8.19 1.68
C LEU A 258 6.19 -8.16 0.15
N PHE A 259 7.04 -7.30 -0.40
CA PHE A 259 7.32 -7.25 -1.83
C PHE A 259 7.84 -8.61 -2.32
N VAL A 260 8.87 -9.16 -1.67
CA VAL A 260 9.45 -10.46 -2.05
C VAL A 260 8.42 -11.60 -1.95
N GLU A 261 7.51 -11.54 -0.96
CA GLU A 261 6.42 -12.49 -0.87
C GLU A 261 5.41 -12.35 -2.02
N GLU A 262 5.02 -11.13 -2.40
CA GLU A 262 4.13 -10.86 -3.53
C GLU A 262 4.72 -11.41 -4.84
N GLU A 263 6.04 -11.27 -5.03
CA GLU A 263 6.75 -11.77 -6.21
C GLU A 263 6.77 -13.30 -6.33
N GLY A 264 6.55 -14.03 -5.24
CA GLY A 264 6.67 -15.49 -5.21
C GLY A 264 8.06 -16.02 -5.59
N SER A 265 9.10 -15.18 -5.55
CA SER A 265 10.44 -15.49 -6.04
C SER A 265 11.28 -16.32 -5.07
N SER A 266 12.11 -17.22 -5.61
CA SER A 266 12.89 -18.25 -4.88
C SER A 266 14.27 -17.81 -4.35
N TYR A 267 14.73 -16.60 -4.67
CA TYR A 267 16.13 -16.19 -4.40
C TYR A 267 16.32 -15.47 -3.05
N ILE A 268 15.27 -14.82 -2.55
CA ILE A 268 15.27 -14.13 -1.26
C ILE A 268 14.14 -14.72 -0.45
N ASN A 269 14.45 -15.27 0.71
CA ASN A 269 13.45 -15.86 1.56
C ASN A 269 12.67 -14.72 2.25
N ALA A 270 11.43 -14.46 1.82
CA ALA A 270 10.57 -13.44 2.45
C ALA A 270 10.50 -13.62 3.98
N SER A 271 10.45 -14.86 4.47
CA SER A 271 10.46 -15.14 5.91
C SER A 271 11.75 -14.67 6.59
N ASP A 272 12.89 -14.73 5.91
CA ASP A 272 14.16 -14.24 6.43
C ASP A 272 14.12 -12.72 6.64
N LEU A 273 13.64 -11.96 5.66
CA LEU A 273 13.48 -10.51 5.78
C LEU A 273 12.48 -10.14 6.87
N TYR A 274 11.37 -10.88 6.99
CA TYR A 274 10.42 -10.69 8.09
C TYR A 274 11.05 -10.92 9.46
N PHE A 275 11.85 -11.97 9.60
CA PHE A 275 12.53 -12.25 10.87
C PHE A 275 13.59 -11.19 11.17
N GLN A 276 14.37 -10.75 10.17
CA GLN A 276 15.29 -9.64 10.34
C GLN A 276 14.55 -8.35 10.76
N TYR A 277 13.40 -8.05 10.16
CA TYR A 277 12.54 -6.94 10.61
C TYR A 277 12.18 -7.02 12.10
N LEU A 278 11.76 -8.19 12.60
CA LEU A 278 11.45 -8.35 14.03
C LEU A 278 12.67 -8.07 14.91
N PHE A 279 13.83 -8.60 14.51
CA PHE A 279 15.07 -8.41 15.24
C PHE A 279 15.48 -6.94 15.27
N GLU A 280 15.43 -6.27 14.13
CA GLU A 280 15.77 -4.85 13.97
C GLU A 280 14.78 -3.96 14.73
N ARG A 281 13.49 -4.32 14.78
CA ARG A 281 12.51 -3.63 15.62
C ARG A 281 12.86 -3.73 17.10
N ILE A 282 13.21 -4.92 17.58
CA ILE A 282 13.58 -5.16 18.99
C ILE A 282 14.88 -4.43 19.34
N ASN A 283 15.91 -4.56 18.51
CA ASN A 283 17.26 -4.12 18.85
C ASN A 283 17.59 -2.69 18.41
N VAL A 284 17.17 -2.31 17.21
CA VAL A 284 17.44 -0.98 16.64
C VAL A 284 16.33 0.00 16.95
N HIS A 285 15.06 -0.32 16.74
CA HIS A 285 14.01 0.65 17.08
C HIS A 285 13.83 0.79 18.59
N ALA A 286 13.46 -0.28 19.28
CA ALA A 286 13.20 -0.25 20.72
C ALA A 286 14.49 -0.15 21.55
N GLY A 287 15.48 -0.99 21.24
CA GLY A 287 16.75 -1.03 21.97
C GLY A 287 17.52 0.29 21.88
N LEU A 288 17.93 0.70 20.70
CA LEU A 288 18.68 1.95 20.52
C LEU A 288 17.91 3.18 21.02
N GLY A 289 16.57 3.19 20.88
CA GLY A 289 15.69 4.21 21.45
C GLY A 289 15.85 4.30 22.96
N MET A 290 15.63 3.19 23.68
CA MET A 290 15.82 3.11 25.13
C MET A 290 17.24 3.54 25.55
N ALA A 291 18.26 3.08 24.83
CA ALA A 291 19.66 3.38 25.10
C ALA A 291 19.93 4.89 25.11
N ASN A 292 19.47 5.55 24.05
CA ASN A 292 19.72 6.97 23.84
C ASN A 292 18.92 7.81 24.80
N ASP A 293 17.65 7.48 25.04
CA ASP A 293 16.82 8.21 25.98
C ASP A 293 17.42 8.13 27.39
N ALA A 294 17.79 6.93 27.84
CA ALA A 294 18.42 6.76 29.15
C ALA A 294 19.74 7.55 29.25
N ARG A 295 20.58 7.53 28.22
CA ARG A 295 21.88 8.23 28.22
C ARG A 295 21.73 9.74 28.19
N LEU A 296 20.78 10.26 27.42
CA LEU A 296 20.62 11.70 27.24
C LEU A 296 19.92 12.34 28.43
N ILE A 297 19.01 11.61 29.09
CA ILE A 297 18.23 12.11 30.22
C ILE A 297 19.00 11.99 31.54
N TYR A 298 19.74 10.90 31.75
CA TYR A 298 20.43 10.63 33.03
C TYR A 298 21.95 10.68 32.94
N GLY A 299 22.54 10.66 31.74
CA GLY A 299 24.00 10.57 31.62
C GLY A 299 24.55 9.32 32.32
N ARG A 300 25.39 9.53 33.33
CA ARG A 300 25.93 8.47 34.22
C ARG A 300 25.32 8.50 35.62
N ASP A 301 24.29 9.32 35.83
CA ASP A 301 23.66 9.48 37.12
C ASP A 301 22.83 8.24 37.48
N LYS A 302 22.52 8.13 38.78
CA LYS A 302 21.73 7.02 39.29
C LYS A 302 20.28 7.17 38.83
N ILE A 303 19.79 6.17 38.10
CA ILE A 303 18.37 6.10 37.73
C ILE A 303 17.61 5.60 38.96
N SER A 304 16.56 6.30 39.36
CA SER A 304 15.73 5.81 40.48
C SER A 304 14.99 4.53 40.08
N ARG A 305 14.64 3.70 41.06
CA ARG A 305 13.93 2.44 40.81
C ARG A 305 12.63 2.65 40.01
N ASN A 306 11.88 3.71 40.31
CA ASN A 306 10.63 4.01 39.62
C ASN A 306 10.87 4.43 38.17
N GLN A 307 11.88 5.27 37.92
CA GLN A 307 12.26 5.66 36.56
C GLN A 307 12.70 4.44 35.75
N LEU A 308 13.61 3.62 36.30
CA LEU A 308 14.06 2.39 35.64
C LEU A 308 12.89 1.47 35.30
N SER A 309 11.93 1.33 36.22
CA SER A 309 10.73 0.53 35.98
C SER A 309 9.92 1.03 34.79
N THR A 310 9.70 2.35 34.68
CA THR A 310 9.00 2.98 33.55
C THR A 310 9.74 2.75 32.24
N TYR A 311 11.06 2.97 32.19
CA TYR A 311 11.85 2.76 30.96
C TYR A 311 11.78 1.32 30.47
N LEU A 312 11.89 0.35 31.38
CA LEU A 312 11.83 -1.05 30.98
C LEU A 312 10.41 -1.44 30.53
N SER A 313 9.37 -0.80 31.06
CA SER A 313 8.00 -0.97 30.53
C SER A 313 7.86 -0.38 29.13
N ASP A 314 8.39 0.81 28.89
CA ASP A 314 8.37 1.46 27.57
C ASP A 314 9.16 0.63 26.54
N PHE A 315 10.35 0.13 26.93
CA PHE A 315 11.14 -0.78 26.11
C PHE A 315 10.39 -2.05 25.75
N TYR A 316 9.69 -2.68 26.71
CA TYR A 316 8.85 -3.83 26.43
C TYR A 316 7.72 -3.49 25.43
N ARG A 317 7.03 -2.36 25.64
CA ARG A 317 5.97 -1.91 24.73
C ARG A 317 6.49 -1.72 23.31
N ASP A 318 7.68 -1.13 23.16
CA ASP A 318 8.27 -0.83 21.86
C ASP A 318 8.83 -2.11 21.18
N CYS A 319 9.29 -3.10 21.96
CA CYS A 319 9.69 -4.42 21.47
C CYS A 319 8.50 -5.32 21.09
N SER A 320 7.33 -5.12 21.71
CA SER A 320 6.20 -6.05 21.63
C SER A 320 5.82 -6.35 20.17
N VAL A 321 5.58 -7.64 19.91
CA VAL A 321 5.18 -8.13 18.60
C VAL A 321 3.68 -7.83 18.46
N GLY A 322 3.35 -6.64 17.95
CA GLY A 322 1.96 -6.22 17.80
C GLY A 322 1.13 -7.21 16.97
N ASP A 323 -0.19 -7.18 17.15
CA ASP A 323 -1.14 -8.15 16.57
C ASP A 323 -0.95 -8.45 15.08
N PHE A 324 -0.58 -7.42 14.32
CA PHE A 324 -0.34 -7.56 12.88
C PHE A 324 0.91 -8.42 12.60
N ALA A 325 2.05 -8.08 13.20
CA ALA A 325 3.29 -8.84 13.05
C ALA A 325 3.13 -10.27 13.61
N ALA A 326 2.40 -10.43 14.71
CA ALA A 326 2.11 -11.74 15.28
C ALA A 326 1.35 -12.64 14.29
N LYS A 327 0.31 -12.11 13.64
CA LYS A 327 -0.47 -12.83 12.61
C LYS A 327 0.39 -13.20 11.40
N GLU A 328 1.25 -12.30 10.93
CA GLU A 328 2.15 -12.59 9.80
C GLU A 328 3.12 -13.72 10.12
N VAL A 329 3.74 -13.68 11.29
CA VAL A 329 4.72 -14.69 11.71
C VAL A 329 4.06 -16.05 11.91
N MET A 330 2.88 -16.10 12.52
CA MET A 330 2.11 -17.33 12.66
C MET A 330 1.70 -17.90 11.31
N ARG A 331 1.25 -17.06 10.37
CA ARG A 331 0.94 -17.47 9.00
C ARG A 331 2.17 -18.06 8.29
N ILE A 332 3.35 -17.45 8.46
CA ILE A 332 4.61 -17.96 7.88
C ILE A 332 4.95 -19.33 8.46
N LYS A 333 4.88 -19.48 9.78
CA LYS A 333 5.12 -20.75 10.48
C LYS A 333 4.16 -21.84 10.02
N GLU A 334 2.87 -21.55 9.95
CA GLU A 334 1.82 -22.47 9.49
C GLU A 334 2.04 -22.89 8.03
N LYS A 335 2.33 -21.93 7.13
CA LYS A 335 2.61 -22.20 5.72
C LYS A 335 3.86 -23.06 5.52
N ALA A 336 4.87 -22.88 6.37
CA ALA A 336 6.09 -23.67 6.35
C ALA A 336 5.92 -25.08 6.96
N GLY A 337 4.88 -25.29 7.78
CA GLY A 337 4.62 -26.59 8.42
C GLY A 337 5.72 -27.04 9.38
N ILE A 338 6.45 -26.10 9.98
CA ILE A 338 7.62 -26.38 10.84
C ILE A 338 7.25 -26.44 12.32
N SER A 339 8.01 -27.21 13.09
CA SER A 339 7.85 -27.32 14.55
C SER A 339 8.23 -26.01 15.27
N ASP A 340 7.88 -25.90 16.56
CA ASP A 340 8.27 -24.75 17.39
C ASP A 340 9.79 -24.61 17.53
N ASP A 341 10.50 -25.75 17.63
CA ASP A 341 11.95 -25.78 17.70
C ASP A 341 12.60 -25.36 16.37
N ASP A 342 12.12 -25.89 15.24
CA ASP A 342 12.60 -25.49 13.92
C ASP A 342 12.32 -24.01 13.63
N PHE A 343 11.15 -23.51 14.07
CA PHE A 343 10.78 -22.11 13.97
C PHE A 343 11.72 -21.23 14.80
N ARG A 344 12.03 -21.63 16.04
CA ARG A 344 13.01 -20.96 16.89
C ARG A 344 14.39 -20.92 16.23
N GLU A 345 14.86 -22.02 15.67
CA GLU A 345 16.13 -22.05 14.94
C GLU A 345 16.12 -21.17 13.70
N ALA A 346 15.00 -21.13 12.96
CA ALA A 346 14.85 -20.27 11.80
C ALA A 346 14.97 -18.79 12.19
N LEU A 347 14.29 -18.36 13.28
CA LEU A 347 14.46 -17.03 13.86
C LEU A 347 15.92 -16.75 14.19
N ILE A 348 16.58 -17.62 14.96
CA ILE A 348 17.98 -17.43 15.36
C ILE A 348 18.90 -17.31 14.13
N ARG A 349 18.74 -18.19 13.13
CA ARG A 349 19.54 -18.13 11.89
C ARG A 349 19.35 -16.81 11.16
N SER A 350 18.12 -16.33 11.06
CA SER A 350 17.79 -15.04 10.44
C SER A 350 18.32 -13.85 11.23
N PHE A 351 18.19 -13.88 12.55
CA PHE A 351 18.65 -12.81 13.43
C PHE A 351 20.17 -12.68 13.42
N ASN A 352 20.91 -13.78 13.23
CA ASN A 352 22.36 -13.73 13.01
C ASN A 352 22.78 -13.12 11.66
N ARG A 353 21.85 -13.02 10.69
CA ARG A 353 22.09 -12.35 9.40
C ARG A 353 21.69 -10.88 9.41
N ALA A 354 20.97 -10.42 10.43
CA ALA A 354 20.61 -9.01 10.55
C ALA A 354 21.86 -8.13 10.64
N GLU A 355 21.76 -6.91 10.10
CA GLU A 355 22.92 -6.02 9.94
C GLU A 355 23.38 -5.44 11.27
N HIS A 356 22.44 -5.17 12.17
CA HIS A 356 22.73 -4.49 13.43
C HIS A 356 22.66 -5.46 14.61
N GLY A 357 23.68 -5.44 15.45
CA GLY A 357 23.59 -6.02 16.79
C GLY A 357 22.76 -5.14 17.73
N GLY A 358 22.30 -5.70 18.84
CA GLY A 358 21.65 -4.91 19.88
C GLY A 358 21.71 -5.54 21.25
N PHE A 359 20.75 -5.17 22.09
CA PHE A 359 20.71 -5.56 23.50
C PHE A 359 20.31 -7.01 23.71
N MET A 360 19.37 -7.50 22.91
CA MET A 360 19.05 -8.91 22.88
C MET A 360 19.99 -9.60 21.90
N SER A 361 20.68 -10.64 22.38
CA SER A 361 21.32 -11.60 21.49
C SER A 361 20.27 -12.25 20.58
N PRO A 362 20.66 -12.82 19.43
CA PRO A 362 19.76 -13.58 18.56
C PRO A 362 18.92 -14.64 19.29
N ILE A 363 19.52 -15.29 20.30
CA ILE A 363 18.83 -16.29 21.13
C ILE A 363 17.78 -15.63 22.02
N GLU A 364 18.16 -14.58 22.77
CA GLU A 364 17.22 -13.86 23.65
C GLU A 364 16.07 -13.22 22.85
N ALA A 365 16.34 -12.68 21.66
CA ALA A 365 15.30 -12.12 20.80
C ALA A 365 14.35 -13.20 20.26
N ALA A 366 14.87 -14.39 19.89
CA ALA A 366 14.02 -15.48 19.41
C ALA A 366 13.13 -16.01 20.52
N ASP A 367 13.68 -16.18 21.72
CA ASP A 367 12.91 -16.54 22.92
C ASP A 367 11.84 -15.50 23.23
N PHE A 368 12.16 -14.21 23.13
CA PHE A 368 11.20 -13.12 23.31
C PHE A 368 10.03 -13.22 22.32
N VAL A 369 10.32 -13.38 21.02
CA VAL A 369 9.29 -13.50 19.99
C VAL A 369 8.39 -14.71 20.26
N ILE A 370 8.95 -15.86 20.63
CA ILE A 370 8.17 -17.06 20.93
C ILE A 370 7.23 -16.84 22.12
N LEU A 371 7.72 -16.19 23.19
CA LEU A 371 6.90 -15.89 24.37
C LEU A 371 5.75 -14.92 24.06
N GLU A 372 5.99 -13.92 23.19
CA GLU A 372 4.92 -13.01 22.74
C GLU A 372 3.87 -13.77 21.90
N LEU A 373 4.31 -14.64 20.98
CA LEU A 373 3.42 -15.41 20.13
C LEU A 373 2.62 -16.48 20.90
N SER A 374 3.16 -17.01 21.99
CA SER A 374 2.46 -17.98 22.86
C SER A 374 1.50 -17.32 23.85
N GLY A 375 1.46 -15.98 23.90
CA GLY A 375 0.66 -15.22 24.87
C GLY A 375 1.25 -15.23 26.29
N GLU A 376 2.50 -15.66 26.46
CA GLU A 376 3.23 -15.66 27.73
C GLU A 376 3.85 -14.30 28.04
N ASN A 377 3.05 -13.24 27.89
CA ASN A 377 3.47 -11.82 27.94
C ASN A 377 4.23 -11.47 29.23
N GLN A 378 3.86 -12.07 30.37
CA GLN A 378 4.58 -11.85 31.64
C GLN A 378 6.03 -12.35 31.60
N LYS A 379 6.28 -13.48 30.94
CA LYS A 379 7.64 -14.03 30.75
C LYS A 379 8.41 -13.21 29.71
N ALA A 380 7.75 -12.80 28.63
CA ALA A 380 8.33 -11.90 27.63
C ALA A 380 8.77 -10.57 28.27
N GLU A 381 7.90 -9.96 29.07
CA GLU A 381 8.20 -8.73 29.81
C GLU A 381 9.35 -8.93 30.80
N ALA A 382 9.37 -10.04 31.54
CA ALA A 382 10.46 -10.35 32.47
C ALA A 382 11.81 -10.49 31.74
N LEU A 383 11.83 -11.12 30.55
CA LEU A 383 13.00 -11.23 29.70
C LEU A 383 13.46 -9.84 29.22
N CYS A 384 12.55 -9.02 28.68
CA CYS A 384 12.82 -7.64 28.30
C CYS A 384 13.43 -6.82 29.44
N ARG A 385 12.83 -6.88 30.63
CA ARG A 385 13.32 -6.17 31.83
C ARG A 385 14.72 -6.62 32.22
N LYS A 386 14.98 -7.93 32.19
CA LYS A 386 16.30 -8.52 32.51
C LYS A 386 17.35 -8.04 31.51
N VAL A 387 17.09 -8.16 30.22
CA VAL A 387 18.02 -7.77 29.16
C VAL A 387 18.24 -6.26 29.15
N GLY A 388 17.17 -5.47 29.25
CA GLY A 388 17.25 -4.01 29.31
C GLY A 388 18.07 -3.53 30.50
N LYS A 389 17.85 -4.08 31.70
CA LYS A 389 18.67 -3.74 32.88
C LYS A 389 20.15 -4.09 32.69
N LYS A 390 20.44 -5.27 32.11
CA LYS A 390 21.81 -5.71 31.80
C LYS A 390 22.48 -4.74 30.82
N ALA A 391 21.76 -4.33 29.77
CA ALA A 391 22.24 -3.38 28.78
C ALA A 391 22.54 -2.00 29.39
N LEU A 392 21.61 -1.42 30.15
CA LEU A 392 21.83 -0.14 30.82
C LEU A 392 23.03 -0.19 31.79
N THR A 393 23.18 -1.30 32.53
CA THR A 393 24.34 -1.52 33.41
C THR A 393 25.65 -1.58 32.61
N ALA A 394 25.67 -2.28 31.47
CA ALA A 394 26.83 -2.37 30.59
C ALA A 394 27.24 -1.00 30.00
N MET A 395 26.27 -0.08 29.82
CA MET A 395 26.54 1.32 29.44
C MET A 395 27.06 2.20 30.59
N GLY A 396 27.24 1.63 31.79
CA GLY A 396 27.75 2.33 32.97
C GLY A 396 26.69 3.09 33.76
N MET A 397 25.40 2.81 33.54
CA MET A 397 24.32 3.37 34.34
C MET A 397 24.18 2.64 35.67
N LYS A 398 23.94 3.38 36.75
CA LYS A 398 23.66 2.81 38.07
C LYS A 398 22.16 2.54 38.17
N CYS A 399 21.76 1.29 37.90
CA CYS A 399 20.39 0.79 37.87
C CYS A 399 19.93 0.15 39.19
#